data_AF-A0A1V4AFY4-F1
#
_entry.id   AF-A0A1V4AFY4-F1
#
_cell.length_a   1.000
_cell.length_b   1.000
_cell.length_c   1.000
_cell.angle_alpha   90.00
_cell.angle_beta   90.00
_cell.angle_gamma   90.00
#
_symmetry.space_group_name_H-M   'P 1'
#
loop_
_entity.id
_entity.type
_entity.pdbx_description
1 polymer ?
#
loop_
_entity_poly.entity_id
_entity_poly.type
_entity_poly.pdbx_seq_one_letter_code
_entity_poly.pdbx_strand_id
1 'polypeptide(L)'
;MTEPTAEKSWHDSGDLTLLEEAVEQVRSGSPDRVLATLAPGLFAEELASLAAHCVLAHAAVLVFPPTQAALVRALRERGATPGEALPSVVVRDRLAARYGTRPGDLSVSIVRAAVETDEGGRGEIEVFVLPAARGGEFDHLAARERDERNESHLALAITSSDDVVLAGLLATLTGRGGMRVDGGGHNPYEDVTVFYLSAGTKVAPADGTRTPSYGRLELQARGHRPRLLAAHLAKAPEEPAKKVLRVITGAWRTQAVATAAELALFDHVRVPEEGPATGVEELAERTGTDRDSLARLLRYLAELELVATDAGGYRLTGAGALLRTGAEHSMRPLALLYGGPFYESFGELSHSVRTGGDAFARRFGAHHFAYFAGHPVWNGLFDRAMAATAPMFAPVAEALDRAGTDLVVDVAGGNGELLALVLGKVPGLRGVLLERAHAVEAARSRLEAEGCADRCAFVVGDFTREVPGGGDAYLLSRVLHDWDDERCLAILRRCADAMPDHAELFVLERLLPEEGETSLAVSWDVHMLCNVGGRERTLDQYRSLLARTGFTLSEVRALPLDGSLLRARLGARNPGAGPVSATATGRGEQ
;
A
#
# COMPACT_ATOMS: atom_id res chain seq x y z
N MET A 1 22.11 -32.95 -47.71
CA MET A 1 22.39 -31.98 -46.62
C MET A 1 22.67 -32.81 -45.38
N THR A 2 23.93 -32.91 -44.97
CA THR A 2 24.35 -33.57 -43.73
C THR A 2 23.87 -32.75 -42.54
N GLU A 3 23.11 -33.35 -41.62
CA GLU A 3 22.79 -32.73 -40.33
C GLU A 3 24.09 -32.30 -39.63
N PRO A 4 24.14 -31.10 -39.02
CA PRO A 4 25.29 -30.71 -38.20
C PRO A 4 25.44 -31.70 -37.04
N THR A 5 26.67 -32.13 -36.76
CA THR A 5 26.96 -33.00 -35.61
C THR A 5 26.50 -32.33 -34.30
N ALA A 6 26.03 -33.10 -33.33
CA ALA A 6 25.55 -32.58 -32.03
C ALA A 6 26.58 -31.69 -31.31
N GLU A 7 27.88 -31.95 -31.50
CA GLU A 7 28.95 -31.06 -31.02
C GLU A 7 28.95 -29.71 -31.75
N LYS A 8 28.82 -29.67 -33.07
CA LYS A 8 28.74 -28.41 -33.84
C LYS A 8 27.53 -27.58 -33.43
N SER A 9 26.39 -28.21 -33.22
CA SER A 9 25.17 -27.53 -32.73
C SER A 9 25.33 -26.95 -31.33
N TRP A 10 26.14 -27.56 -30.45
CA TRP A 10 26.43 -27.04 -29.11
C TRP A 10 27.43 -25.88 -29.13
N HIS A 11 28.42 -25.94 -30.02
CA HIS A 11 29.34 -24.81 -30.24
C HIS A 11 28.59 -23.53 -30.62
N ASP A 12 27.55 -23.65 -31.44
CA ASP A 12 26.75 -22.53 -31.93
C ASP A 12 25.62 -22.10 -30.94
N SER A 13 25.47 -22.77 -29.79
CA SER A 13 24.32 -22.58 -28.88
C SER A 13 24.50 -21.52 -27.78
N GLY A 14 25.67 -20.88 -27.69
CA GLY A 14 25.99 -19.88 -26.66
C GLY A 14 26.44 -20.44 -25.30
N ASP A 15 26.34 -21.75 -25.06
CA ASP A 15 26.77 -22.39 -23.80
C ASP A 15 28.26 -22.22 -23.55
N LEU A 16 29.07 -22.29 -24.60
CA LEU A 16 30.52 -22.09 -24.52
C LEU A 16 30.91 -20.66 -24.14
N THR A 17 30.11 -19.69 -24.57
CA THR A 17 30.25 -18.28 -24.18
C THR A 17 29.87 -18.10 -22.72
N LEU A 18 28.83 -18.77 -22.21
CA LEU A 18 28.48 -18.77 -20.79
C LEU A 18 29.61 -19.34 -19.92
N LEU A 19 30.22 -20.45 -20.33
CA LEU A 19 31.36 -21.03 -19.62
C LEU A 19 32.57 -20.09 -19.61
N GLU A 20 32.85 -19.43 -20.73
CA GLU A 20 33.93 -18.45 -20.83
C GLU A 20 33.67 -17.22 -19.95
N GLU A 21 32.46 -16.67 -19.99
CA GLU A 21 32.02 -15.58 -19.11
C GLU A 21 32.16 -15.98 -17.63
N ALA A 22 31.75 -17.19 -17.23
CA ALA A 22 31.85 -17.67 -15.85
C ALA A 22 33.30 -17.82 -15.38
N VAL A 23 34.16 -18.42 -16.21
CA VAL A 23 35.59 -18.56 -15.89
C VAL A 23 36.24 -17.19 -15.75
N GLU A 24 35.94 -16.25 -16.64
CA GLU A 24 36.52 -14.91 -16.59
C GLU A 24 36.05 -14.12 -15.36
N GLN A 25 34.77 -14.22 -15.00
CA GLN A 25 34.27 -13.62 -13.75
C GLN A 25 35.02 -14.14 -12.53
N VAL A 26 35.32 -15.44 -12.46
CA VAL A 26 36.07 -15.99 -11.32
C VAL A 26 37.56 -15.67 -11.38
N ARG A 27 38.15 -15.62 -12.58
CA ARG A 27 39.58 -15.36 -12.78
C ARG A 27 39.96 -13.92 -12.43
N SER A 28 39.22 -12.95 -12.94
CA SER A 28 39.56 -11.52 -12.90
C SER A 28 38.48 -10.63 -12.25
N GLY A 29 37.37 -11.23 -11.81
CA GLY A 29 36.28 -10.50 -11.16
C GLY A 29 36.60 -10.14 -9.72
N SER A 30 36.09 -8.99 -9.32
CA SER A 30 36.24 -8.43 -7.99
C SER A 30 34.86 -8.08 -7.41
N PRO A 31 34.66 -8.14 -6.08
CA PRO A 31 33.35 -7.89 -5.48
C PRO A 31 32.74 -6.53 -5.86
N ASP A 32 33.56 -5.50 -6.02
CA ASP A 32 33.12 -4.17 -6.47
C ASP A 32 32.50 -4.20 -7.88
N ARG A 33 33.09 -4.95 -8.82
CA ARG A 33 32.55 -5.11 -10.19
C ARG A 33 31.24 -5.92 -10.20
N VAL A 34 31.17 -6.97 -9.38
CA VAL A 34 29.96 -7.77 -9.22
C VAL A 34 28.82 -6.91 -8.68
N LEU A 35 29.09 -6.14 -7.62
CA LEU A 35 28.11 -5.26 -7.00
C LEU A 35 27.72 -4.10 -7.91
N ALA A 36 28.66 -3.50 -8.64
CA ALA A 36 28.36 -2.43 -9.61
C ALA A 36 27.40 -2.91 -10.71
N THR A 37 27.54 -4.17 -11.13
CA THR A 37 26.68 -4.78 -12.15
C THR A 37 25.27 -5.08 -11.62
N LEU A 38 25.18 -5.60 -10.39
CA LEU A 38 23.92 -6.12 -9.84
C LEU A 38 23.13 -5.09 -9.01
N ALA A 39 23.79 -4.04 -8.53
CA ALA A 39 23.23 -2.98 -7.71
C ALA A 39 23.60 -1.59 -8.27
N PRO A 40 23.15 -1.23 -9.49
CA PRO A 40 23.52 0.01 -10.16
C PRO A 40 23.06 1.28 -9.43
N GLY A 41 22.19 1.17 -8.42
CA GLY A 41 21.75 2.28 -7.58
C GLY A 41 22.75 2.74 -6.52
N LEU A 42 23.91 2.07 -6.40
CA LEU A 42 24.93 2.41 -5.41
C LEU A 42 26.04 3.29 -6.00
N PHE A 43 26.53 4.24 -5.20
CA PHE A 43 27.69 5.05 -5.55
C PHE A 43 29.00 4.27 -5.36
N ALA A 44 30.09 4.74 -6.00
CA ALA A 44 31.40 4.09 -5.97
C ALA A 44 31.93 3.85 -4.53
N GLU A 45 31.70 4.79 -3.61
CA GLU A 45 32.10 4.69 -2.20
C GLU A 45 31.34 3.59 -1.46
N GLU A 46 30.04 3.45 -1.73
CA GLU A 46 29.20 2.40 -1.16
C GLU A 46 29.62 1.04 -1.70
N LEU A 47 29.84 0.93 -3.02
CA LEU A 47 30.34 -0.29 -3.65
C LEU A 47 31.68 -0.73 -3.06
N ALA A 48 32.62 0.19 -2.89
CA ALA A 48 33.92 -0.10 -2.27
C ALA A 48 33.77 -0.56 -0.80
N SER A 49 32.89 0.08 -0.03
CA SER A 49 32.62 -0.29 1.35
C SER A 49 31.97 -1.67 1.48
N LEU A 50 31.01 -2.01 0.61
CA LEU A 50 30.39 -3.34 0.58
C LEU A 50 31.41 -4.40 0.12
N ALA A 51 32.20 -4.09 -0.91
CA ALA A 51 33.22 -4.97 -1.46
C ALA A 51 34.31 -5.33 -0.43
N ALA A 52 34.68 -4.41 0.47
CA ALA A 52 35.63 -4.68 1.55
C ALA A 52 35.19 -5.80 2.51
N HIS A 53 33.89 -6.11 2.57
CA HIS A 53 33.33 -7.18 3.38
C HIS A 53 33.02 -8.45 2.59
N CYS A 54 33.37 -8.51 1.31
CA CYS A 54 33.02 -9.61 0.42
C CYS A 54 34.26 -10.17 -0.26
N VAL A 55 34.21 -11.45 -0.60
CA VAL A 55 35.13 -12.08 -1.57
C VAL A 55 34.31 -12.84 -2.59
N LEU A 56 34.76 -12.88 -3.84
CA LEU A 56 34.11 -13.68 -4.87
C LEU A 56 34.28 -15.16 -4.53
N ALA A 57 33.17 -15.86 -4.30
CA ALA A 57 33.16 -17.28 -3.98
C ALA A 57 33.11 -18.12 -5.25
N HIS A 58 32.06 -17.95 -6.04
CA HIS A 58 31.88 -18.68 -7.29
C HIS A 58 30.97 -17.97 -8.30
N ALA A 59 31.03 -18.43 -9.55
CA ALA A 59 30.03 -18.14 -10.57
C ALA A 59 29.33 -19.44 -10.95
N ALA A 60 28.00 -19.41 -11.03
CA ALA A 60 27.19 -20.56 -11.39
C ALA A 60 26.49 -20.35 -12.74
N VAL A 61 26.43 -21.40 -13.56
CA VAL A 61 25.76 -21.37 -14.88
C VAL A 61 25.10 -22.71 -15.19
N LEU A 62 24.00 -22.69 -15.95
CA LEU A 62 23.36 -23.88 -16.51
C LEU A 62 23.69 -24.01 -18.00
N VAL A 63 24.17 -25.19 -18.41
CA VAL A 63 24.54 -25.50 -19.79
C VAL A 63 24.00 -26.87 -20.23
N PHE A 64 23.93 -27.07 -21.55
CA PHE A 64 23.30 -28.25 -22.15
C PHE A 64 24.25 -28.96 -23.13
N PRO A 65 25.35 -29.55 -22.62
CA PRO A 65 26.33 -30.23 -23.45
C PRO A 65 25.76 -31.52 -24.04
N PRO A 66 26.27 -31.98 -25.20
CA PRO A 66 25.84 -33.24 -25.80
C PRO A 66 26.29 -34.46 -24.97
N THR A 67 27.43 -34.36 -24.29
CA THR A 67 27.95 -35.38 -23.38
C THR A 67 28.76 -34.75 -22.24
N GLN A 68 28.93 -35.47 -21.13
CA GLN A 68 29.81 -35.04 -20.04
C GLN A 68 31.27 -34.90 -20.49
N ALA A 69 31.74 -35.74 -21.42
CA ALA A 69 33.10 -35.65 -21.96
C ALA A 69 33.32 -34.35 -22.75
N ALA A 70 32.32 -33.88 -23.51
CA ALA A 70 32.37 -32.61 -24.22
C ALA A 70 32.48 -31.42 -23.25
N LEU A 71 31.70 -31.45 -22.16
CA LEU A 71 31.79 -30.42 -21.11
C LEU A 71 33.19 -30.38 -20.45
N VAL A 72 33.71 -31.53 -20.05
CA VAL A 72 35.04 -31.63 -19.41
C VAL A 72 36.14 -31.09 -20.32
N ARG A 73 36.08 -31.39 -21.63
CA ARG A 73 37.01 -30.85 -22.62
C ARG A 73 36.89 -29.32 -22.70
N ALA A 74 35.68 -28.80 -22.84
CA ALA A 74 35.44 -27.36 -22.97
C ALA A 74 35.90 -26.56 -21.73
N LEU A 75 35.72 -27.11 -20.53
CA LEU A 75 36.20 -26.50 -19.28
C LEU A 75 37.73 -26.45 -19.22
N ARG A 76 38.41 -27.55 -19.59
CA ARG A 76 39.89 -27.61 -19.62
C ARG A 76 40.49 -26.66 -20.64
N GLU A 77 39.89 -26.55 -21.82
CA GLU A 77 40.31 -25.60 -22.87
C GLU A 77 40.22 -24.13 -22.40
N ARG A 78 39.36 -23.85 -21.42
CA ARG A 78 39.18 -22.52 -20.82
C ARG A 78 40.03 -22.30 -19.56
N GLY A 79 40.88 -23.27 -19.20
CA GLY A 79 41.76 -23.20 -18.03
C GLY A 79 41.07 -23.55 -16.70
N ALA A 80 39.92 -24.21 -16.74
CA ALA A 80 39.24 -24.72 -15.54
C ALA A 80 39.56 -26.21 -15.31
N THR A 81 39.65 -26.61 -14.05
CA THR A 81 39.89 -28.01 -13.64
C THR A 81 38.60 -28.62 -13.10
N PRO A 82 37.84 -29.39 -13.91
CA PRO A 82 36.56 -29.96 -13.50
C PRO A 82 36.72 -31.12 -12.51
N GLY A 83 35.87 -31.13 -11.48
CA GLY A 83 35.68 -32.24 -10.55
C GLY A 83 34.68 -33.28 -11.04
N GLU A 84 34.20 -34.11 -10.12
CA GLU A 84 33.18 -35.13 -10.39
C GLU A 84 31.79 -34.49 -10.59
N ALA A 85 30.97 -35.09 -11.46
CA ALA A 85 29.58 -34.69 -11.65
C ALA A 85 28.70 -35.30 -10.56
N LEU A 86 28.02 -34.46 -9.78
CA LEU A 86 27.12 -34.88 -8.71
C LEU A 86 25.66 -34.59 -9.08
N PRO A 87 24.67 -35.39 -8.65
CA PRO A 87 23.26 -35.09 -8.90
C PRO A 87 22.84 -33.75 -8.25
N SER A 88 22.15 -32.88 -9.01
CA SER A 88 21.60 -31.62 -8.48
C SER A 88 20.09 -31.71 -8.32
N VAL A 89 19.63 -32.03 -7.11
CA VAL A 89 18.21 -32.15 -6.78
C VAL A 89 17.49 -30.80 -6.84
N VAL A 90 18.13 -29.74 -6.33
CA VAL A 90 17.51 -28.41 -6.22
C VAL A 90 17.23 -27.80 -7.60
N VAL A 91 18.22 -27.80 -8.50
CA VAL A 91 18.05 -27.23 -9.84
C VAL A 91 17.10 -28.08 -10.68
N ARG A 92 17.16 -29.41 -10.54
CA ARG A 92 16.21 -30.33 -11.18
C ARG A 92 14.76 -30.02 -10.79
N ASP A 93 14.49 -29.90 -9.50
CA ASP A 93 13.14 -29.67 -9.00
C ASP A 93 12.63 -28.27 -9.39
N ARG A 94 13.51 -27.26 -9.44
CA ARG A 94 13.19 -25.92 -9.96
C ARG A 94 12.85 -25.91 -11.45
N LEU A 95 13.65 -26.57 -12.28
CA LEU A 95 13.37 -26.71 -13.71
C LEU A 95 12.06 -27.47 -13.93
N ALA A 96 11.84 -28.55 -13.18
CA ALA A 96 10.60 -29.32 -13.24
C ALA A 96 9.36 -28.45 -12.92
N ALA A 97 9.42 -27.67 -11.84
CA ALA A 97 8.35 -26.75 -11.47
C ALA A 97 8.13 -25.63 -12.52
N ARG A 98 9.21 -25.04 -13.04
CA ARG A 98 9.16 -23.93 -14.00
C ARG A 98 8.56 -24.35 -15.34
N TYR A 99 8.87 -25.56 -15.80
CA TYR A 99 8.46 -26.06 -17.12
C TYR A 99 7.33 -27.10 -17.07
N GLY A 100 6.79 -27.40 -15.89
CA GLY A 100 5.70 -28.37 -15.72
C GLY A 100 6.10 -29.81 -16.06
N THR A 101 7.37 -30.16 -15.90
CA THR A 101 7.87 -31.52 -16.15
C THR A 101 8.00 -32.31 -14.84
N ARG A 102 8.09 -33.64 -14.91
CA ARG A 102 8.34 -34.43 -13.69
C ARG A 102 9.83 -34.41 -13.38
N PRO A 103 10.25 -34.22 -12.11
CA PRO A 103 11.68 -34.21 -11.76
C PRO A 103 12.44 -35.45 -12.21
N GLY A 104 11.81 -36.63 -12.18
CA GLY A 104 12.43 -37.89 -12.63
C GLY A 104 12.74 -37.95 -14.13
N ASP A 105 12.13 -37.07 -14.93
CA ASP A 105 12.35 -36.98 -16.37
C ASP A 105 13.57 -36.07 -16.71
N LEU A 106 14.10 -35.33 -15.72
CA LEU A 106 15.25 -34.44 -15.87
C LEU A 106 16.52 -35.01 -15.20
N SER A 107 17.55 -35.26 -15.99
CA SER A 107 18.87 -35.67 -15.49
C SER A 107 19.79 -34.47 -15.29
N VAL A 108 19.62 -33.76 -14.17
CA VAL A 108 20.45 -32.59 -13.83
C VAL A 108 21.60 -32.96 -12.88
N SER A 109 22.82 -32.59 -13.25
CA SER A 109 24.01 -32.71 -12.41
C SER A 109 24.69 -31.36 -12.20
N ILE A 110 25.54 -31.25 -11.18
CA ILE A 110 26.45 -30.13 -10.96
C ILE A 110 27.90 -30.62 -11.12
N VAL A 111 28.71 -29.85 -11.83
CA VAL A 111 30.17 -30.03 -11.94
C VAL A 111 30.83 -28.79 -11.37
N ARG A 112 31.55 -28.95 -10.26
CA ARG A 112 32.39 -27.89 -9.69
C ARG A 112 33.74 -27.91 -10.40
N ALA A 113 34.21 -26.76 -10.89
CA ALA A 113 35.50 -26.66 -11.55
C ALA A 113 36.35 -25.54 -10.95
N ALA A 114 37.58 -25.87 -10.57
CA ALA A 114 38.52 -24.91 -10.00
C ALA A 114 39.13 -24.03 -11.11
N VAL A 115 39.30 -22.74 -10.81
CA VAL A 115 39.89 -21.73 -11.70
C VAL A 115 41.00 -21.02 -10.92
N GLU A 116 42.19 -20.89 -11.51
CA GLU A 116 43.26 -20.06 -10.93
C GLU A 116 42.92 -18.58 -11.18
N THR A 117 43.01 -17.75 -10.13
CA THR A 117 42.72 -16.32 -10.21
C THR A 117 43.99 -15.52 -10.54
N ASP A 118 43.83 -14.34 -11.13
CA ASP A 118 44.96 -13.47 -11.50
C ASP A 118 45.79 -13.01 -10.30
N GLU A 119 45.18 -13.01 -9.10
CA GLU A 119 45.84 -12.69 -7.83
C GLU A 119 46.57 -13.90 -7.20
N GLY A 120 46.64 -15.04 -7.91
CA GLY A 120 47.30 -16.26 -7.43
C GLY A 120 46.49 -17.11 -6.47
N GLY A 121 45.17 -16.87 -6.38
CA GLY A 121 44.22 -17.65 -5.60
C GLY A 121 43.57 -18.79 -6.40
N ARG A 122 42.64 -19.50 -5.75
CA ARG A 122 41.77 -20.49 -6.38
C ARG A 122 40.32 -20.07 -6.20
N GLY A 123 39.62 -19.88 -7.31
CA GLY A 123 38.17 -19.71 -7.35
C GLY A 123 37.48 -20.96 -7.90
N GLU A 124 36.16 -20.96 -7.89
CA GLU A 124 35.34 -22.09 -8.35
C GLU A 124 34.22 -21.61 -9.28
N ILE A 125 33.92 -22.39 -10.31
CA ILE A 125 32.67 -22.26 -11.06
C ILE A 125 31.78 -23.48 -10.80
N GLU A 126 30.48 -23.23 -10.63
CA GLU A 126 29.46 -24.27 -10.47
C GLU A 126 28.69 -24.42 -11.79
N VAL A 127 28.93 -25.53 -12.49
CA VAL A 127 28.28 -25.78 -13.78
C VAL A 127 27.14 -26.76 -13.59
N PHE A 128 25.91 -26.28 -13.64
CA PHE A 128 24.73 -27.12 -13.73
C PHE A 128 24.59 -27.65 -15.16
N VAL A 129 24.24 -28.92 -15.28
CA VAL A 129 24.27 -29.66 -16.54
C VAL A 129 22.97 -30.39 -16.72
N LEU A 130 22.26 -30.08 -17.81
CA LEU A 130 21.16 -30.89 -18.33
C LEU A 130 21.54 -31.35 -19.75
N PRO A 131 21.97 -32.61 -19.96
CA PRO A 131 22.45 -33.06 -21.26
C PRO A 131 21.38 -32.90 -22.36
N ALA A 132 21.76 -32.38 -23.52
CA ALA A 132 20.85 -32.11 -24.64
C ALA A 132 20.37 -33.38 -25.39
N ALA A 133 20.61 -34.57 -24.86
CA ALA A 133 20.46 -35.83 -25.60
C ALA A 133 19.30 -36.69 -25.09
N ARG A 134 18.12 -36.51 -25.71
CA ARG A 134 17.21 -37.57 -26.20
C ARG A 134 16.02 -36.94 -26.95
N GLY A 135 16.15 -36.78 -28.27
CA GLY A 135 15.00 -36.58 -29.17
C GLY A 135 14.35 -35.19 -29.20
N GLY A 136 15.02 -34.13 -28.73
CA GLY A 136 14.51 -32.75 -28.78
C GLY A 136 13.43 -32.40 -27.75
N GLU A 137 13.12 -33.32 -26.83
CA GLU A 137 12.05 -33.19 -25.82
C GLU A 137 12.20 -31.96 -24.92
N PHE A 138 13.44 -31.50 -24.70
CA PHE A 138 13.75 -30.35 -23.84
C PHE A 138 14.42 -29.17 -24.58
N ASP A 139 14.38 -29.13 -25.91
CA ASP A 139 15.05 -28.07 -26.69
C ASP A 139 14.45 -26.69 -26.41
N HIS A 140 13.13 -26.60 -26.22
CA HIS A 140 12.46 -25.36 -25.83
C HIS A 140 12.86 -24.89 -24.43
N LEU A 141 13.04 -25.82 -23.49
CA LEU A 141 13.54 -25.52 -22.14
C LEU A 141 14.98 -24.99 -22.23
N ALA A 142 15.85 -25.68 -22.97
CA ALA A 142 17.24 -25.28 -23.13
C ALA A 142 17.38 -23.91 -23.82
N ALA A 143 16.60 -23.66 -24.88
CA ALA A 143 16.57 -22.36 -25.55
C ALA A 143 16.11 -21.24 -24.61
N ARG A 144 15.06 -21.48 -23.83
CA ARG A 144 14.54 -20.49 -22.87
C ARG A 144 15.50 -20.24 -21.70
N GLU A 145 16.12 -21.29 -21.14
CA GLU A 145 17.11 -21.13 -20.07
C GLU A 145 18.41 -20.44 -20.55
N ARG A 146 18.78 -20.59 -21.82
CA ARG A 146 19.92 -19.84 -22.40
C ARG A 146 19.62 -18.35 -22.51
N ASP A 147 18.39 -18.00 -22.90
CA ASP A 147 17.94 -16.62 -23.04
C ASP A 147 17.72 -15.97 -21.67
N GLU A 148 16.97 -16.66 -20.80
CA GLU A 148 16.60 -16.14 -19.50
C GLU A 148 17.72 -16.27 -18.46
N ARG A 149 18.61 -17.27 -18.54
CA ARG A 149 19.71 -17.51 -17.58
C ARG A 149 19.24 -17.59 -16.13
N ASN A 150 18.16 -18.33 -15.85
CA ASN A 150 17.53 -18.33 -14.52
C ASN A 150 18.36 -19.01 -13.44
N GLU A 151 19.23 -19.96 -13.82
CA GLU A 151 20.14 -20.66 -12.91
C GLU A 151 21.56 -20.07 -12.92
N SER A 152 21.75 -18.89 -13.51
CA SER A 152 23.04 -18.19 -13.48
C SER A 152 23.10 -17.19 -12.33
N HIS A 153 24.10 -17.31 -11.46
CA HIS A 153 24.31 -16.38 -10.35
C HIS A 153 25.79 -16.16 -10.04
N LEU A 154 26.08 -15.05 -9.39
CA LEU A 154 27.39 -14.78 -8.78
C LEU A 154 27.25 -14.91 -7.27
N ALA A 155 28.24 -15.52 -6.63
CA ALA A 155 28.26 -15.72 -5.18
C ALA A 155 29.38 -14.90 -4.55
N LEU A 156 29.04 -14.13 -3.52
CA LEU A 156 30.02 -13.44 -2.67
C LEU A 156 29.97 -14.05 -1.27
N ALA A 157 31.13 -14.50 -0.78
CA ALA A 157 31.27 -14.89 0.61
C ALA A 157 31.56 -13.65 1.46
N ILE A 158 30.81 -13.51 2.54
CA ILE A 158 30.96 -12.39 3.46
C ILE A 158 32.07 -12.71 4.46
N THR A 159 33.03 -11.79 4.57
CA THR A 159 34.22 -11.96 5.43
C THR A 159 33.95 -11.59 6.88
N SER A 160 32.96 -10.74 7.14
CA SER A 160 32.56 -10.35 8.49
C SER A 160 31.66 -11.41 9.15
N SER A 161 31.90 -11.67 10.43
CA SER A 161 31.00 -12.48 11.26
C SER A 161 29.98 -11.64 12.04
N ASP A 162 30.03 -10.31 11.97
CA ASP A 162 29.16 -9.40 12.73
C ASP A 162 27.77 -9.28 12.09
N ASP A 163 26.72 -9.66 12.84
CA ASP A 163 25.32 -9.58 12.39
C ASP A 163 24.87 -8.16 12.02
N VAL A 164 25.44 -7.12 12.64
CA VAL A 164 25.11 -5.72 12.32
C VAL A 164 25.66 -5.35 10.94
N VAL A 165 26.90 -5.76 10.65
CA VAL A 165 27.49 -5.57 9.32
C VAL A 165 26.68 -6.33 8.27
N LEU A 166 26.32 -7.58 8.54
CA LEU A 166 25.48 -8.38 7.64
C LEU A 166 24.10 -7.74 7.38
N ALA A 167 23.44 -7.26 8.43
CA ALA A 167 22.16 -6.55 8.30
C ALA A 167 22.32 -5.27 7.46
N GLY A 168 23.39 -4.51 7.68
CA GLY A 168 23.71 -3.31 6.92
C GLY A 168 23.97 -3.60 5.43
N LEU A 169 24.74 -4.65 5.12
CA LEU A 169 24.97 -5.12 3.74
C LEU A 169 23.64 -5.43 3.05
N LEU A 170 22.82 -6.29 3.66
CA LEU A 170 21.52 -6.70 3.11
C LEU A 170 20.55 -5.51 2.95
N ALA A 171 20.50 -4.62 3.93
CA ALA A 171 19.66 -3.42 3.87
C ALA A 171 20.11 -2.45 2.77
N THR A 172 21.42 -2.30 2.56
CA THR A 172 21.97 -1.42 1.51
C THR A 172 21.66 -1.95 0.13
N LEU A 173 21.87 -3.25 -0.09
CA LEU A 173 21.59 -3.92 -1.36
C LEU A 173 20.09 -3.91 -1.70
N THR A 174 19.22 -4.14 -0.71
CA THR A 174 17.76 -4.16 -0.93
C THR A 174 17.13 -2.78 -0.99
N GLY A 175 17.66 -1.79 -0.26
CA GLY A 175 17.16 -0.43 -0.23
C GLY A 175 17.69 0.40 -1.38
N ARG A 176 18.96 0.84 -1.28
CA ARG A 176 19.58 1.73 -2.29
C ARG A 176 20.05 0.97 -3.52
N GLY A 177 20.53 -0.25 -3.36
CA GLY A 177 20.98 -1.09 -4.47
C GLY A 177 19.85 -1.58 -5.38
N GLY A 178 18.58 -1.45 -4.96
CA GLY A 178 17.43 -1.83 -5.77
C GLY A 178 17.27 -3.34 -5.98
N MET A 179 18.04 -4.17 -5.27
CA MET A 179 17.95 -5.62 -5.37
C MET A 179 16.73 -6.15 -4.62
N ARG A 180 16.09 -7.18 -5.17
CA ARG A 180 14.93 -7.84 -4.56
C ARG A 180 15.34 -9.14 -3.88
N VAL A 181 14.77 -9.41 -2.73
CA VAL A 181 14.97 -10.70 -2.05
C VAL A 181 14.42 -11.84 -2.90
N ASP A 182 15.24 -12.87 -3.10
CA ASP A 182 14.95 -14.04 -3.94
C ASP A 182 15.20 -15.37 -3.20
N GLY A 183 14.86 -15.36 -1.91
CA GLY A 183 14.98 -16.51 -1.00
C GLY A 183 16.28 -16.54 -0.20
N GLY A 184 16.54 -17.68 0.43
CA GLY A 184 17.69 -17.93 1.29
C GLY A 184 17.49 -19.20 2.12
N GLY A 185 18.54 -19.63 2.81
CA GLY A 185 18.50 -20.84 3.64
C GLY A 185 19.78 -21.06 4.43
N HIS A 186 19.76 -21.99 5.36
CA HIS A 186 20.97 -22.42 6.07
C HIS A 186 21.35 -23.84 5.60
N ASN A 187 22.59 -23.99 5.14
CA ASN A 187 23.18 -25.28 4.81
C ASN A 187 23.97 -25.79 6.03
N PRO A 188 23.50 -26.84 6.74
CA PRO A 188 24.19 -27.36 7.92
C PRO A 188 25.47 -28.12 7.58
N TYR A 189 25.65 -28.58 6.32
CA TYR A 189 26.85 -29.32 5.91
C TYR A 189 28.06 -28.41 5.69
N GLU A 190 27.81 -27.21 5.16
CA GLU A 190 28.84 -26.20 4.89
C GLU A 190 28.93 -25.16 6.03
N ASP A 191 28.00 -25.21 6.99
CA ASP A 191 27.80 -24.21 8.05
C ASP A 191 27.74 -22.78 7.50
N VAL A 192 26.86 -22.58 6.51
CA VAL A 192 26.66 -21.30 5.83
C VAL A 192 25.19 -20.95 5.80
N THR A 193 24.87 -19.69 6.07
CA THR A 193 23.57 -19.10 5.77
C THR A 193 23.68 -18.32 4.46
N VAL A 194 22.82 -18.65 3.52
CA VAL A 194 22.79 -18.10 2.17
C VAL A 194 21.62 -17.14 2.02
N PHE A 195 21.88 -15.97 1.45
CA PHE A 195 20.87 -14.97 1.11
C PHE A 195 20.87 -14.75 -0.40
N TYR A 196 19.72 -14.96 -1.03
CA TYR A 196 19.56 -14.74 -2.47
C TYR A 196 18.91 -13.39 -2.74
N LEU A 197 19.47 -12.68 -3.71
CA LEU A 197 19.03 -11.38 -4.18
C LEU A 197 18.97 -11.40 -5.71
N SER A 198 18.07 -10.61 -6.30
CA SER A 198 17.93 -10.48 -7.75
C SER A 198 17.88 -9.01 -8.17
N ALA A 199 18.48 -8.68 -9.30
CA ALA A 199 18.31 -7.38 -9.94
C ALA A 199 16.90 -7.36 -10.56
N GLY A 200 16.02 -6.46 -10.10
CA GLY A 200 14.57 -6.49 -10.34
C GLY A 200 14.08 -6.35 -11.80
N THR A 201 14.99 -6.26 -12.78
CA THR A 201 14.70 -6.22 -14.22
C THR A 201 15.88 -6.76 -15.03
N LYS A 202 15.66 -7.84 -15.81
CA LYS A 202 16.55 -8.24 -16.93
C LYS A 202 16.26 -7.41 -18.18
N VAL A 203 16.09 -6.09 -18.04
CA VAL A 203 15.79 -5.23 -19.20
C VAL A 203 17.10 -4.87 -19.88
N ALA A 204 17.21 -5.21 -21.17
CA ALA A 204 18.31 -4.76 -22.00
C ALA A 204 18.33 -3.23 -22.02
N PRO A 205 19.47 -2.58 -21.79
CA PRO A 205 19.62 -1.15 -22.02
C PRO A 205 19.17 -0.78 -23.44
N ALA A 206 18.46 0.35 -23.59
CA ALA A 206 17.93 0.83 -24.87
C ALA A 206 19.02 1.18 -25.91
N ASP A 207 20.30 1.13 -25.52
CA ASP A 207 21.47 1.44 -26.33
C ASP A 207 22.09 0.21 -27.04
N GLY A 208 21.48 -0.97 -26.91
CA GLY A 208 21.98 -2.20 -27.52
C GLY A 208 23.19 -2.82 -26.80
N THR A 209 23.53 -2.36 -25.59
CA THR A 209 24.47 -3.07 -24.73
C THR A 209 23.82 -4.33 -24.15
N ARG A 210 24.64 -5.39 -24.05
CA ARG A 210 24.23 -6.76 -23.70
C ARG A 210 23.58 -6.76 -22.31
N THR A 211 22.46 -7.46 -22.14
CA THR A 211 21.83 -7.72 -20.82
C THR A 211 22.87 -8.19 -19.82
N PRO A 212 22.77 -7.81 -18.52
CA PRO A 212 23.73 -8.28 -17.51
C PRO A 212 23.78 -9.81 -17.56
N SER A 213 24.99 -10.37 -17.66
CA SER A 213 25.21 -11.81 -17.83
C SER A 213 24.70 -12.65 -16.64
N TYR A 214 24.48 -11.99 -15.49
CA TYR A 214 23.96 -12.53 -14.24
C TYR A 214 22.89 -11.58 -13.68
N GLY A 215 21.74 -12.12 -13.27
CA GLY A 215 20.65 -11.34 -12.64
C GLY A 215 20.44 -11.63 -11.16
N ARG A 216 21.21 -12.58 -10.60
CA ARG A 216 21.05 -13.10 -9.24
C ARG A 216 22.39 -13.07 -8.49
N LEU A 217 22.34 -12.63 -7.24
CA LEU A 217 23.44 -12.60 -6.29
C LEU A 217 23.15 -13.59 -5.16
N GLU A 218 24.13 -14.42 -4.86
CA GLU A 218 24.18 -15.26 -3.68
C GLU A 218 25.14 -14.63 -2.67
N LEU A 219 24.69 -14.38 -1.44
CA LEU A 219 25.55 -13.94 -0.35
C LEU A 219 25.69 -15.06 0.67
N GLN A 220 26.92 -15.47 0.95
CA GLN A 220 27.23 -16.56 1.87
C GLN A 220 27.80 -16.00 3.18
N ALA A 221 27.08 -16.14 4.28
CA ALA A 221 27.56 -15.81 5.61
C ALA A 221 27.85 -17.10 6.40
N ARG A 222 29.05 -17.23 6.97
CA ARG A 222 29.38 -18.39 7.82
C ARG A 222 28.50 -18.46 9.07
N GLY A 223 28.15 -19.67 9.50
CA GLY A 223 27.30 -19.96 10.66
C GLY A 223 25.81 -19.90 10.36
N HIS A 224 25.02 -20.44 11.28
CA HIS A 224 23.56 -20.34 11.27
C HIS A 224 23.09 -18.94 11.73
N ARG A 225 22.42 -18.18 10.86
CA ARG A 225 21.93 -16.80 11.13
C ARG A 225 20.40 -16.70 11.10
N PRO A 226 19.66 -17.33 12.04
CA PRO A 226 18.21 -17.47 11.94
C PRO A 226 17.44 -16.14 11.96
N ARG A 227 17.90 -15.16 12.76
CA ARG A 227 17.25 -13.85 12.86
C ARG A 227 17.41 -13.02 11.58
N LEU A 228 18.64 -12.98 11.04
CA LEU A 228 18.91 -12.29 9.78
C LEU A 228 18.21 -12.97 8.60
N LEU A 229 18.20 -14.30 8.55
CA LEU A 229 17.49 -15.04 7.51
C LEU A 229 15.98 -14.77 7.56
N ALA A 230 15.37 -14.77 8.74
CA ALA A 230 13.96 -14.42 8.88
C ALA A 230 13.67 -12.98 8.42
N ALA A 231 14.52 -12.01 8.83
CA ALA A 231 14.36 -10.62 8.42
C ALA A 231 14.56 -10.40 6.91
N HIS A 232 15.50 -11.13 6.29
CA HIS A 232 15.70 -11.14 4.85
C HIS A 232 14.47 -11.68 4.13
N LEU A 233 14.00 -12.87 4.50
CA LEU A 233 12.85 -13.53 3.87
C LEU A 233 11.54 -12.77 4.07
N ALA A 234 11.39 -12.00 5.16
CA ALA A 234 10.22 -11.13 5.36
C ALA A 234 10.09 -10.03 4.30
N LYS A 235 11.18 -9.68 3.61
CA LYS A 235 11.19 -8.72 2.49
C LYS A 235 11.01 -9.37 1.13
N ALA A 236 10.90 -10.71 1.06
CA ALA A 236 10.63 -11.41 -0.19
C ALA A 236 9.28 -10.96 -0.75
N PRO A 237 9.15 -10.81 -2.08
CA PRO A 237 7.84 -10.58 -2.68
C PRO A 237 6.91 -11.71 -2.26
N GLU A 238 5.80 -11.34 -1.63
CA GLU A 238 4.80 -12.31 -1.20
C GLU A 238 4.28 -13.10 -2.41
N GLU A 239 4.19 -14.41 -2.24
CA GLU A 239 3.59 -15.30 -3.23
C GLU A 239 2.21 -14.76 -3.66
N PRO A 240 1.92 -14.61 -4.97
CA PRO A 240 0.69 -13.99 -5.44
C PRO A 240 -0.58 -14.58 -4.82
N ALA A 241 -0.62 -15.90 -4.63
CA ALA A 241 -1.74 -16.60 -3.98
C ALA A 241 -1.92 -16.18 -2.52
N LYS A 242 -0.84 -16.01 -1.76
CA LYS A 242 -0.88 -15.53 -0.37
C LYS A 242 -1.34 -14.08 -0.30
N LYS A 243 -0.85 -13.23 -1.21
CA LYS A 243 -1.31 -11.83 -1.32
C LYS A 243 -2.81 -11.76 -1.56
N VAL A 244 -3.31 -12.51 -2.55
CA VAL A 244 -4.76 -12.57 -2.85
C VAL A 244 -5.53 -13.09 -1.65
N LEU A 245 -5.09 -14.20 -1.04
CA LEU A 245 -5.73 -14.76 0.15
C LEU A 245 -5.82 -13.73 1.29
N ARG A 246 -4.74 -12.97 1.54
CA ARG A 246 -4.73 -11.93 2.57
C ARG A 246 -5.71 -10.80 2.26
N VAL A 247 -5.83 -10.40 0.99
CA VAL A 247 -6.76 -9.33 0.57
C VAL A 247 -8.21 -9.78 0.70
N ILE A 248 -8.58 -10.95 0.16
CA ILE A 248 -9.96 -11.44 0.22
C ILE A 248 -10.42 -11.76 1.65
N THR A 249 -9.48 -12.13 2.53
CA THR A 249 -9.79 -12.39 3.95
C THR A 249 -9.77 -11.14 4.82
N GLY A 250 -9.55 -9.96 4.23
CA GLY A 250 -9.59 -8.68 4.94
C GLY A 250 -10.93 -8.42 5.65
N ALA A 251 -12.03 -8.92 5.09
CA ALA A 251 -13.36 -8.91 5.70
C ALA A 251 -13.42 -9.51 7.12
N TRP A 252 -12.59 -10.52 7.41
CA TRP A 252 -12.51 -11.14 8.74
C TRP A 252 -11.88 -10.21 9.77
N ARG A 253 -10.95 -9.34 9.35
CA ARG A 253 -10.31 -8.34 10.20
C ARG A 253 -11.34 -7.34 10.70
N THR A 254 -12.15 -6.80 9.79
CA THR A 254 -13.23 -5.85 10.13
C THR A 254 -14.19 -6.46 11.15
N GLN A 255 -14.64 -7.70 10.92
CA GLN A 255 -15.56 -8.39 11.83
C GLN A 255 -14.92 -8.72 13.18
N ALA A 256 -13.65 -9.12 13.21
CA ALA A 256 -12.94 -9.39 14.46
C ALA A 256 -12.83 -8.14 15.34
N VAL A 257 -12.49 -7.00 14.74
CA VAL A 257 -12.40 -5.71 15.45
C VAL A 257 -13.78 -5.26 15.95
N ALA A 258 -14.81 -5.35 15.10
CA ALA A 258 -16.18 -4.99 15.46
C ALA A 258 -16.73 -5.88 16.58
N THR A 259 -16.50 -7.20 16.51
CA THR A 259 -16.90 -8.15 17.56
C THR A 259 -16.23 -7.81 18.89
N ALA A 260 -14.91 -7.55 18.89
CA ALA A 260 -14.20 -7.16 20.09
C ALA A 260 -14.69 -5.81 20.67
N ALA A 261 -15.05 -4.86 19.80
CA ALA A 261 -15.63 -3.58 20.19
C ALA A 261 -17.05 -3.72 20.76
N GLU A 262 -17.87 -4.60 20.18
CA GLU A 262 -19.23 -4.91 20.64
C GLU A 262 -19.20 -5.53 22.04
N LEU A 263 -18.31 -6.50 22.26
CA LEU A 263 -18.07 -7.17 23.54
C LEU A 263 -17.36 -6.30 24.58
N ALA A 264 -17.04 -5.04 24.24
CA ALA A 264 -16.24 -4.13 25.06
C ALA A 264 -14.90 -4.73 25.52
N LEU A 265 -14.33 -5.66 24.74
CA LEU A 265 -13.11 -6.38 25.08
C LEU A 265 -11.94 -5.42 25.30
N PHE A 266 -11.81 -4.39 24.46
CA PHE A 266 -10.76 -3.38 24.58
C PHE A 266 -10.84 -2.61 25.91
N ASP A 267 -12.01 -2.47 26.53
CA ASP A 267 -12.14 -1.79 27.83
C ASP A 267 -11.60 -2.64 28.99
N HIS A 268 -11.40 -3.95 28.78
CA HIS A 268 -10.97 -4.90 29.80
C HIS A 268 -9.51 -5.34 29.66
N VAL A 269 -8.89 -5.11 28.51
CA VAL A 269 -7.46 -5.36 28.30
C VAL A 269 -6.66 -4.15 28.76
N ARG A 270 -5.75 -4.34 29.71
CA ARG A 270 -4.92 -3.25 30.26
C ARG A 270 -3.86 -2.76 29.26
N VAL A 271 -3.55 -1.47 29.29
CA VAL A 271 -2.32 -0.91 28.68
C VAL A 271 -1.10 -1.20 29.58
N PRO A 272 0.15 -1.09 29.09
CA PRO A 272 1.36 -1.34 29.90
C PRO A 272 1.41 -0.59 31.24
N GLU A 273 0.88 0.63 31.28
CA GLU A 273 0.90 1.53 32.44
C GLU A 273 -0.14 1.16 33.52
N GLU A 274 -1.16 0.37 33.18
CA GLU A 274 -2.28 0.02 34.08
C GLU A 274 -2.02 -1.22 34.94
N GLY A 275 -0.85 -1.86 34.82
CA GLY A 275 -0.43 -2.99 35.67
C GLY A 275 -0.07 -4.26 34.89
N PRO A 276 -0.23 -5.46 35.47
CA PRO A 276 0.11 -6.72 34.79
C PRO A 276 -0.86 -7.03 33.63
N ALA A 277 -0.39 -7.85 32.68
CA ALA A 277 -1.18 -8.31 31.55
C ALA A 277 -2.48 -9.00 32.00
N THR A 278 -3.52 -8.94 31.16
CA THR A 278 -4.84 -9.47 31.52
C THR A 278 -4.97 -10.90 31.02
N GLY A 279 -5.25 -11.84 31.92
CA GLY A 279 -5.40 -13.26 31.58
C GLY A 279 -6.67 -13.52 30.76
N VAL A 280 -6.66 -14.58 29.94
CA VAL A 280 -7.81 -14.91 29.08
C VAL A 280 -9.03 -15.33 29.90
N GLU A 281 -8.83 -16.00 31.04
CA GLU A 281 -9.89 -16.36 31.97
C GLU A 281 -10.60 -15.11 32.53
N GLU A 282 -9.84 -14.11 32.98
CA GLU A 282 -10.38 -12.84 33.47
C GLU A 282 -11.17 -12.12 32.37
N LEU A 283 -10.64 -12.08 31.14
CA LEU A 283 -11.30 -11.42 30.01
C LEU A 283 -12.60 -12.15 29.63
N ALA A 284 -12.61 -13.49 29.65
CA ALA A 284 -13.79 -14.29 29.33
C ALA A 284 -14.92 -14.05 30.34
N GLU A 285 -14.59 -14.00 31.64
CA GLU A 285 -15.55 -13.69 32.70
C GLU A 285 -16.14 -12.27 32.55
N ARG A 286 -15.29 -11.26 32.32
CA ARG A 286 -15.72 -9.86 32.19
C ARG A 286 -16.59 -9.61 30.96
N THR A 287 -16.30 -10.31 29.87
CA THR A 287 -17.03 -10.14 28.59
C THR A 287 -18.18 -11.12 28.42
N GLY A 288 -18.36 -12.08 29.34
CA GLY A 288 -19.38 -13.12 29.22
C GLY A 288 -19.18 -14.04 28.02
N THR A 289 -17.92 -14.34 27.67
CA THR A 289 -17.57 -15.13 26.46
C THR A 289 -17.02 -16.51 26.80
N ASP A 290 -17.09 -17.42 25.82
CA ASP A 290 -16.38 -18.69 25.89
C ASP A 290 -14.86 -18.48 25.82
N ARG A 291 -14.14 -19.11 26.75
CA ARG A 291 -12.69 -18.94 26.93
C ARG A 291 -11.89 -19.34 25.68
N ASP A 292 -12.23 -20.45 25.03
CA ASP A 292 -11.49 -20.93 23.85
C ASP A 292 -11.72 -20.02 22.65
N SER A 293 -12.98 -19.65 22.42
CA SER A 293 -13.39 -18.73 21.37
C SER A 293 -12.71 -17.36 21.53
N LEU A 294 -12.69 -16.81 22.75
CA LEU A 294 -12.00 -15.57 23.05
C LEU A 294 -10.48 -15.69 22.83
N ALA A 295 -9.85 -16.79 23.25
CA ALA A 295 -8.42 -17.03 23.02
C ALA A 295 -8.05 -17.03 21.52
N ARG A 296 -8.94 -17.55 20.67
CA ARG A 296 -8.77 -17.52 19.21
C ARG A 296 -8.89 -16.11 18.64
N LEU A 297 -9.86 -15.33 19.12
CA LEU A 297 -10.03 -13.93 18.74
C LEU A 297 -8.83 -13.07 19.19
N LEU A 298 -8.39 -13.22 20.44
CA LEU A 298 -7.23 -12.49 20.97
C LEU A 298 -5.93 -12.78 20.20
N ARG A 299 -5.72 -14.03 19.79
CA ARG A 299 -4.59 -14.40 18.92
C ARG A 299 -4.66 -13.68 17.57
N TYR A 300 -5.86 -13.57 17.01
CA TYR A 300 -6.06 -12.86 15.74
C TYR A 300 -5.90 -11.35 15.90
N LEU A 301 -6.42 -10.75 16.98
CA LEU A 301 -6.20 -9.33 17.30
C LEU A 301 -4.72 -9.02 17.58
N ALA A 302 -3.96 -9.99 18.06
CA ALA A 302 -2.51 -9.85 18.23
C ALA A 302 -1.76 -9.85 16.89
N GLU A 303 -2.16 -10.67 15.93
CA GLU A 303 -1.67 -10.62 14.55
C GLU A 303 -1.99 -9.27 13.87
N LEU A 304 -3.10 -8.64 14.26
CA LEU A 304 -3.49 -7.30 13.80
C LEU A 304 -2.83 -6.15 14.58
N GLU A 305 -1.94 -6.46 15.52
CA GLU A 305 -1.21 -5.49 16.35
C GLU A 305 -2.12 -4.55 17.15
N LEU A 306 -3.35 -4.97 17.46
CA LEU A 306 -4.26 -4.25 18.37
C LEU A 306 -4.07 -4.71 19.82
N VAL A 307 -3.56 -5.93 19.99
CA VAL A 307 -3.24 -6.55 21.27
C VAL A 307 -1.82 -7.11 21.21
N ALA A 308 -1.06 -7.06 22.30
CA ALA A 308 0.22 -7.73 22.44
C ALA A 308 0.09 -8.90 23.43
N THR A 309 0.83 -9.99 23.17
CA THR A 309 0.97 -11.08 24.13
C THR A 309 2.12 -10.77 25.08
N ASP A 310 1.90 -10.94 26.38
CA ASP A 310 2.92 -10.74 27.43
C ASP A 310 2.87 -11.92 28.42
N ALA A 311 3.86 -12.00 29.32
CA ALA A 311 3.93 -13.03 30.34
C ALA A 311 2.63 -13.05 31.17
N GLY A 312 1.83 -14.10 30.99
CA GLY A 312 0.59 -14.33 31.73
C GLY A 312 -0.67 -13.71 31.15
N GLY A 313 -0.64 -13.11 29.95
CA GLY A 313 -1.86 -12.61 29.32
C GLY A 313 -1.67 -11.68 28.14
N TYR A 314 -2.60 -10.73 28.00
CA TYR A 314 -2.71 -9.81 26.89
C TYR A 314 -2.65 -8.34 27.34
N ARG A 315 -2.17 -7.47 26.44
CA ARG A 315 -2.10 -6.01 26.61
C ARG A 315 -2.59 -5.27 25.39
N LEU A 316 -3.12 -4.07 25.55
CA LEU A 316 -3.40 -3.22 24.39
C LEU A 316 -2.12 -2.60 23.84
N THR A 317 -2.06 -2.48 22.53
CA THR A 317 -1.12 -1.59 21.85
C THR A 317 -1.68 -0.16 21.82
N GLY A 318 -0.89 0.81 21.38
CA GLY A 318 -1.38 2.18 21.17
C GLY A 318 -2.56 2.25 20.18
N ALA A 319 -2.56 1.38 19.16
CA ALA A 319 -3.67 1.28 18.22
C ALA A 319 -4.93 0.66 18.86
N GLY A 320 -4.78 -0.41 19.63
CA GLY A 320 -5.89 -1.03 20.37
C GLY A 320 -6.53 -0.11 21.41
N ALA A 321 -5.74 0.79 22.02
CA ALA A 321 -6.24 1.76 23.00
C ALA A 321 -7.27 2.74 22.41
N LEU A 322 -7.19 3.07 21.11
CA LEU A 322 -8.17 3.92 20.42
C LEU A 322 -9.56 3.28 20.31
N LEU A 323 -9.67 1.97 20.55
CA LEU A 323 -10.93 1.22 20.50
C LEU A 323 -11.61 1.10 21.87
N ARG A 324 -11.04 1.69 22.92
CA ARG A 324 -11.70 1.80 24.24
C ARG A 324 -12.86 2.78 24.16
N THR A 325 -13.93 2.51 24.90
CA THR A 325 -15.12 3.36 24.98
C THR A 325 -14.79 4.76 25.51
N GLY A 326 -13.89 4.84 26.51
CA GLY A 326 -13.50 6.10 27.16
C GLY A 326 -12.28 6.79 26.56
N ALA A 327 -11.73 6.30 25.44
CA ALA A 327 -10.57 6.93 24.82
C ALA A 327 -10.93 8.31 24.27
N GLU A 328 -10.00 9.26 24.41
CA GLU A 328 -10.05 10.52 23.69
C GLU A 328 -10.06 10.23 22.18
N HIS A 329 -11.06 10.74 21.46
CA HIS A 329 -11.30 10.43 20.04
C HIS A 329 -11.48 8.94 19.73
N SER A 330 -12.17 8.20 20.62
CA SER A 330 -12.46 6.77 20.44
C SER A 330 -12.97 6.41 19.03
N MET A 331 -12.32 5.42 18.41
CA MET A 331 -12.72 4.83 17.14
C MET A 331 -13.71 3.66 17.29
N ARG A 332 -14.11 3.32 18.52
CA ARG A 332 -15.09 2.26 18.78
C ARG A 332 -16.40 2.44 18.02
N PRO A 333 -17.04 3.63 17.96
CA PRO A 333 -18.26 3.81 17.20
C PRO A 333 -18.09 3.50 15.70
N LEU A 334 -16.93 3.89 15.15
CA LEU A 334 -16.58 3.65 13.75
C LEU A 334 -16.42 2.15 13.47
N ALA A 335 -15.73 1.42 14.35
CA ALA A 335 -15.59 -0.03 14.24
C ALA A 335 -16.94 -0.76 14.23
N LEU A 336 -17.89 -0.33 15.07
CA LEU A 336 -19.23 -0.91 15.13
C LEU A 336 -20.06 -0.63 13.85
N LEU A 337 -19.96 0.57 13.28
CA LEU A 337 -20.63 0.89 12.01
C LEU A 337 -20.06 0.07 10.84
N TYR A 338 -18.73 -0.03 10.77
CA TYR A 338 -18.03 -0.79 9.72
C TYR A 338 -18.14 -2.30 9.83
N GLY A 339 -18.38 -2.84 11.02
CA GLY A 339 -18.73 -4.24 11.20
C GLY A 339 -20.24 -4.52 11.12
N GLY A 340 -21.07 -3.47 11.17
CA GLY A 340 -22.53 -3.56 11.14
C GLY A 340 -23.11 -3.15 9.79
N PRO A 341 -24.00 -2.13 9.73
CA PRO A 341 -24.71 -1.78 8.51
C PRO A 341 -23.82 -1.53 7.28
N PHE A 342 -22.66 -0.90 7.45
CA PHE A 342 -21.74 -0.65 6.32
C PHE A 342 -21.01 -1.93 5.87
N TYR A 343 -20.85 -2.93 6.74
CA TYR A 343 -20.35 -4.23 6.30
C TYR A 343 -21.36 -4.92 5.39
N GLU A 344 -22.63 -4.90 5.80
CA GLU A 344 -23.72 -5.56 5.07
C GLU A 344 -23.97 -4.93 3.70
N SER A 345 -23.88 -3.60 3.59
CA SER A 345 -24.03 -2.91 2.31
C SER A 345 -22.91 -3.28 1.32
N PHE A 346 -21.67 -3.47 1.79
CA PHE A 346 -20.56 -3.91 0.94
C PHE A 346 -20.78 -5.31 0.36
N GLY A 347 -21.61 -6.15 0.99
CA GLY A 347 -22.08 -7.41 0.41
C GLY A 347 -22.87 -7.23 -0.90
N GLU A 348 -23.44 -6.05 -1.13
CA GLU A 348 -24.20 -5.67 -2.31
C GLU A 348 -23.38 -4.77 -3.28
N LEU A 349 -22.07 -4.60 -3.09
CA LEU A 349 -21.23 -3.71 -3.92
C LEU A 349 -21.34 -3.98 -5.43
N SER A 350 -21.57 -5.24 -5.83
CA SER A 350 -21.79 -5.61 -7.24
C SER A 350 -23.00 -4.90 -7.88
N HIS A 351 -24.02 -4.56 -7.09
CA HIS A 351 -25.16 -3.77 -7.55
C HIS A 351 -24.72 -2.34 -7.91
N SER A 352 -23.97 -1.68 -7.03
CA SER A 352 -23.48 -0.32 -7.26
C SER A 352 -22.58 -0.24 -8.47
N VAL A 353 -21.66 -1.20 -8.65
CA VAL A 353 -20.79 -1.24 -9.84
C VAL A 353 -21.59 -1.45 -11.13
N ARG A 354 -22.65 -2.27 -11.10
CA ARG A 354 -23.45 -2.56 -12.30
C ARG A 354 -24.41 -1.43 -12.68
N THR A 355 -24.91 -0.68 -11.71
CA THR A 355 -26.05 0.23 -11.91
C THR A 355 -25.73 1.70 -11.63
N GLY A 356 -24.65 1.98 -10.89
CA GLY A 356 -24.36 3.30 -10.34
C GLY A 356 -25.22 3.69 -9.13
N GLY A 357 -26.15 2.85 -8.68
CA GLY A 357 -26.98 3.10 -7.48
C GLY A 357 -26.30 2.71 -6.17
N ASP A 358 -26.76 3.21 -5.02
CA ASP A 358 -26.15 2.91 -3.73
C ASP A 358 -26.58 1.54 -3.18
N ALA A 359 -25.59 0.73 -2.77
CA ALA A 359 -25.79 -0.62 -2.25
C ALA A 359 -26.48 -0.61 -0.87
N PHE A 360 -26.31 0.45 -0.08
CA PHE A 360 -26.97 0.60 1.20
C PHE A 360 -28.49 0.64 1.06
N ALA A 361 -29.04 1.50 0.18
CA ALA A 361 -30.47 1.55 -0.06
C ALA A 361 -30.98 0.25 -0.68
N ARG A 362 -30.18 -0.42 -1.52
CA ARG A 362 -30.53 -1.76 -2.03
C ARG A 362 -30.71 -2.78 -0.91
N ARG A 363 -29.81 -2.77 0.08
CA ARG A 363 -29.79 -3.72 1.21
C ARG A 363 -30.85 -3.43 2.28
N PHE A 364 -31.01 -2.16 2.64
CA PHE A 364 -31.83 -1.71 3.77
C PHE A 364 -33.16 -1.04 3.36
N GLY A 365 -33.40 -0.85 2.05
CA GLY A 365 -34.63 -0.26 1.51
C GLY A 365 -34.71 1.26 1.58
N ALA A 366 -33.69 1.93 2.16
CA ALA A 366 -33.63 3.37 2.28
C ALA A 366 -32.17 3.85 2.35
N HIS A 367 -31.93 5.10 1.96
CA HIS A 367 -30.63 5.76 2.11
C HIS A 367 -30.17 5.75 3.57
N HIS A 368 -28.85 5.68 3.82
CA HIS A 368 -28.31 5.45 5.16
C HIS A 368 -28.77 6.48 6.21
N PHE A 369 -28.85 7.78 5.86
CA PHE A 369 -29.38 8.79 6.78
C PHE A 369 -30.83 8.52 7.21
N ALA A 370 -31.70 8.14 6.28
CA ALA A 370 -33.10 7.84 6.59
C ALA A 370 -33.21 6.55 7.41
N TYR A 371 -32.36 5.56 7.12
CA TYR A 371 -32.28 4.33 7.90
C TYR A 371 -31.82 4.62 9.34
N PHE A 372 -30.73 5.37 9.55
CA PHE A 372 -30.23 5.69 10.89
C PHE A 372 -31.20 6.56 11.70
N ALA A 373 -31.90 7.51 11.08
CA ALA A 373 -32.93 8.30 11.77
C ALA A 373 -34.04 7.43 12.37
N GLY A 374 -34.37 6.29 11.74
CA GLY A 374 -35.29 5.29 12.27
C GLY A 374 -34.70 4.33 13.32
N HIS A 375 -33.39 4.35 13.55
CA HIS A 375 -32.67 3.42 14.42
C HIS A 375 -31.75 4.18 15.40
N PRO A 376 -32.25 4.56 16.60
CA PRO A 376 -31.53 5.44 17.53
C PRO A 376 -30.13 4.97 17.93
N VAL A 377 -29.93 3.65 18.04
CA VAL A 377 -28.60 3.07 18.35
C VAL A 377 -27.59 3.38 17.25
N TRP A 378 -27.97 3.18 15.99
CA TRP A 378 -27.10 3.45 14.84
C TRP A 378 -26.90 4.94 14.63
N ASN A 379 -27.95 5.76 14.82
CA ASN A 379 -27.83 7.21 14.78
C ASN A 379 -26.79 7.71 15.79
N GLY A 380 -26.91 7.29 17.05
CA GLY A 380 -25.97 7.71 18.09
C GLY A 380 -24.54 7.21 17.86
N LEU A 381 -24.37 6.03 17.24
CA LEU A 381 -23.04 5.56 16.82
C LEU A 381 -22.47 6.40 15.67
N PHE A 382 -23.29 6.72 14.68
CA PHE A 382 -22.91 7.58 13.56
C PHE A 382 -22.50 8.97 14.04
N ASP A 383 -23.29 9.60 14.91
CA ASP A 383 -22.99 10.90 15.48
C ASP A 383 -21.65 10.90 16.24
N ARG A 384 -21.40 9.89 17.08
CA ARG A 384 -20.12 9.74 17.79
C ARG A 384 -18.95 9.44 16.86
N ALA A 385 -19.16 8.63 15.82
CA ALA A 385 -18.14 8.32 14.83
C ALA A 385 -17.73 9.59 14.06
N MET A 386 -18.70 10.45 13.71
CA MET A 386 -18.42 11.74 13.08
C MET A 386 -17.69 12.69 14.04
N ALA A 387 -18.08 12.74 15.31
CA ALA A 387 -17.38 13.55 16.33
C ALA A 387 -15.93 13.09 16.56
N ALA A 388 -15.63 11.78 16.48
CA ALA A 388 -14.26 11.28 16.58
C ALA A 388 -13.34 11.79 15.44
N THR A 389 -13.92 12.23 14.32
CA THR A 389 -13.17 12.84 13.21
C THR A 389 -12.96 14.35 13.34
N ALA A 390 -13.54 14.98 14.37
CA ALA A 390 -13.48 16.44 14.58
C ALA A 390 -12.06 17.04 14.62
N PRO A 391 -10.99 16.36 15.10
CA PRO A 391 -9.62 16.90 15.03
C PRO A 391 -9.16 17.26 13.62
N MET A 392 -9.72 16.64 12.57
CA MET A 392 -9.48 17.01 11.16
C MET A 392 -9.76 18.50 10.91
N PHE A 393 -10.70 19.10 11.65
CA PHE A 393 -11.16 20.47 11.44
C PHE A 393 -10.33 21.51 12.20
N ALA A 394 -9.37 21.10 13.05
CA ALA A 394 -8.55 22.04 13.79
C ALA A 394 -7.84 23.11 12.93
N PRO A 395 -7.25 22.78 11.76
CA PRO A 395 -6.61 23.77 10.90
C PRO A 395 -7.57 24.75 10.20
N VAL A 396 -8.88 24.47 10.24
CA VAL A 396 -9.91 25.32 9.62
C VAL A 396 -10.12 26.58 10.45
N ALA A 397 -10.14 26.44 11.79
CA ALA A 397 -10.22 27.57 12.71
C ALA A 397 -9.05 28.55 12.49
N GLU A 398 -7.83 28.04 12.35
CA GLU A 398 -6.64 28.86 12.05
C GLU A 398 -6.75 29.59 10.71
N ALA A 399 -7.33 28.92 9.69
CA ALA A 399 -7.50 29.52 8.38
C ALA A 399 -8.50 30.69 8.40
N LEU A 400 -9.60 30.55 9.16
CA LEU A 400 -10.63 31.58 9.33
C LEU A 400 -10.13 32.76 10.17
N ASP A 401 -9.40 32.50 11.26
CA ASP A 401 -8.79 33.55 12.09
C ASP A 401 -7.77 34.37 11.29
N ARG A 402 -6.87 33.69 10.55
CA ARG A 402 -5.91 34.35 9.65
C ARG A 402 -6.58 35.16 8.52
N ALA A 403 -7.76 34.74 8.09
CA ALA A 403 -8.54 35.47 7.09
C ALA A 403 -9.22 36.73 7.67
N GLY A 404 -9.28 36.90 8.99
CA GLY A 404 -9.98 38.00 9.65
C GLY A 404 -11.49 37.92 9.44
N THR A 405 -12.05 36.70 9.48
CA THR A 405 -13.49 36.45 9.29
C THR A 405 -14.28 36.89 10.51
N ASP A 406 -15.31 37.73 10.36
CA ASP A 406 -16.21 38.12 11.45
C ASP A 406 -17.48 37.25 11.49
N LEU A 407 -17.99 36.85 10.32
CA LEU A 407 -19.16 35.98 10.17
C LEU A 407 -18.89 34.80 9.23
N VAL A 408 -18.97 33.57 9.76
CA VAL A 408 -18.88 32.34 8.97
C VAL A 408 -20.25 31.68 8.77
N VAL A 409 -20.54 31.25 7.55
CA VAL A 409 -21.77 30.52 7.19
C VAL A 409 -21.40 29.06 6.92
N ASP A 410 -21.88 28.15 7.77
CA ASP A 410 -21.72 26.71 7.60
C ASP A 410 -22.92 26.14 6.82
N VAL A 411 -22.69 25.83 5.53
CA VAL A 411 -23.72 25.39 4.60
C VAL A 411 -23.83 23.87 4.67
N ALA A 412 -25.01 23.38 5.04
CA ALA A 412 -25.24 21.97 5.36
C ALA A 412 -24.34 21.46 6.50
N GLY A 413 -24.16 22.28 7.55
CA GLY A 413 -23.24 22.04 8.67
C GLY A 413 -23.58 20.84 9.59
N GLY A 414 -24.60 20.06 9.24
CA GLY A 414 -25.03 18.87 9.99
C GLY A 414 -25.36 19.18 11.45
N ASN A 415 -24.76 18.41 12.37
CA ASN A 415 -24.92 18.56 13.81
C ASN A 415 -24.02 19.68 14.42
N GLY A 416 -23.40 20.52 13.59
CA GLY A 416 -22.64 21.69 14.03
C GLY A 416 -21.28 21.41 14.67
N GLU A 417 -20.74 20.19 14.56
CA GLU A 417 -19.40 19.83 15.09
C GLU A 417 -18.29 20.78 14.61
N LEU A 418 -18.23 21.01 13.29
CA LEU A 418 -17.23 21.90 12.69
C LEU A 418 -17.39 23.33 13.21
N LEU A 419 -18.62 23.87 13.15
CA LEU A 419 -18.88 25.23 13.57
C LEU A 419 -18.62 25.44 15.06
N ALA A 420 -19.01 24.49 15.91
CA ALA A 420 -18.74 24.57 17.36
C ALA A 420 -17.23 24.60 17.65
N LEU A 421 -16.45 23.74 16.98
CA LEU A 421 -14.99 23.73 17.12
C LEU A 421 -14.36 25.05 16.66
N VAL A 422 -14.80 25.58 15.52
CA VAL A 422 -14.32 26.84 14.96
C VAL A 422 -14.65 28.02 15.87
N LEU A 423 -15.90 28.14 16.33
CA LEU A 423 -16.33 29.22 17.22
C LEU A 423 -15.62 29.13 18.57
N GLY A 424 -15.40 27.93 19.11
CA GLY A 424 -14.68 27.73 20.37
C GLY A 424 -13.21 28.17 20.29
N LYS A 425 -12.58 28.04 19.12
CA LYS A 425 -11.16 28.40 18.91
C LYS A 425 -10.92 29.84 18.50
N VAL A 426 -11.90 30.50 17.87
CA VAL A 426 -11.76 31.88 17.38
C VAL A 426 -12.69 32.81 18.17
N PRO A 427 -12.18 33.51 19.20
CA PRO A 427 -12.96 34.46 19.97
C PRO A 427 -13.49 35.59 19.09
N GLY A 428 -14.76 35.96 19.25
CA GLY A 428 -15.38 37.05 18.49
C GLY A 428 -16.01 36.64 17.15
N LEU A 429 -15.58 35.51 16.57
CA LEU A 429 -16.21 34.96 15.37
C LEU A 429 -17.68 34.61 15.65
N ARG A 430 -18.56 34.96 14.72
CA ARG A 430 -19.99 34.62 14.72
C ARG A 430 -20.28 33.60 13.64
N GLY A 431 -21.28 32.76 13.89
CA GLY A 431 -21.67 31.69 12.97
C GLY A 431 -23.10 31.82 12.46
N VAL A 432 -23.36 31.32 11.25
CA VAL A 432 -24.69 30.95 10.76
C VAL A 432 -24.64 29.49 10.35
N LEU A 433 -25.52 28.65 10.90
CA LEU A 433 -25.63 27.25 10.50
C LEU A 433 -26.92 27.03 9.70
N LEU A 434 -26.77 26.55 8.47
CA LEU A 434 -27.88 26.18 7.59
C LEU A 434 -28.02 24.65 7.52
N GLU A 435 -29.16 24.12 7.97
CA GLU A 435 -29.55 22.71 7.76
C GLU A 435 -31.08 22.59 7.82
N ARG A 436 -31.59 21.39 7.59
CA ARG A 436 -32.96 20.95 7.83
C ARG A 436 -33.27 20.96 9.33
N ALA A 437 -34.56 21.03 9.65
CA ALA A 437 -35.06 21.25 11.01
C ALA A 437 -34.45 20.31 12.07
N HIS A 438 -34.42 19.00 11.81
CA HIS A 438 -33.93 18.01 12.77
C HIS A 438 -32.43 18.15 13.06
N ALA A 439 -31.61 18.50 12.07
CA ALA A 439 -30.16 18.67 12.25
C ALA A 439 -29.85 19.99 12.96
N VAL A 440 -30.63 21.05 12.69
CA VAL A 440 -30.53 22.32 13.40
C VAL A 440 -30.80 22.17 14.90
N GLU A 441 -31.76 21.33 15.29
CA GLU A 441 -32.01 21.02 16.71
C GLU A 441 -30.80 20.37 17.38
N ALA A 442 -30.20 19.35 16.74
CA ALA A 442 -28.99 18.70 17.23
C ALA A 442 -27.79 19.68 17.32
N ALA A 443 -27.63 20.53 16.30
CA ALA A 443 -26.59 21.55 16.27
C ALA A 443 -26.74 22.57 17.40
N ARG A 444 -27.97 23.01 17.69
CA ARG A 444 -28.23 23.90 18.82
C ARG A 444 -27.78 23.29 20.14
N SER A 445 -28.19 22.05 20.43
CA SER A 445 -27.78 21.36 21.66
C SER A 445 -26.26 21.19 21.75
N ARG A 446 -25.56 20.92 20.63
CA ARG A 446 -24.10 20.84 20.58
C ARG A 446 -23.46 22.18 20.91
N LEU A 447 -23.85 23.25 20.22
CA LEU A 447 -23.26 24.58 20.43
C LEU A 447 -23.60 25.15 21.82
N GLU A 448 -24.74 24.78 22.41
CA GLU A 448 -25.07 25.12 23.80
C GLU A 448 -24.12 24.41 24.78
N ALA A 449 -23.84 23.13 24.57
CA ALA A 449 -22.88 22.37 25.38
C ALA A 449 -21.46 22.94 25.32
N GLU A 450 -21.06 23.47 24.16
CA GLU A 450 -19.76 24.14 23.95
C GLU A 450 -19.76 25.64 24.32
N GLY A 451 -20.89 26.17 24.82
CA GLY A 451 -20.99 27.58 25.26
C GLY A 451 -20.87 28.62 24.14
N CYS A 452 -21.20 28.25 22.90
CA CYS A 452 -21.04 29.11 21.71
C CYS A 452 -22.37 29.40 20.98
N ALA A 453 -23.51 28.94 21.49
CA ALA A 453 -24.81 29.08 20.84
C ALA A 453 -25.28 30.55 20.71
N ASP A 454 -24.89 31.42 21.63
CA ASP A 454 -25.19 32.86 21.61
C ASP A 454 -24.55 33.60 20.42
N ARG A 455 -23.43 33.07 19.91
CA ARG A 455 -22.72 33.58 18.74
C ARG A 455 -23.18 32.95 17.42
N CYS A 456 -24.14 32.05 17.46
CA CYS A 456 -24.61 31.32 16.27
C CYS A 456 -26.08 31.61 15.96
N ALA A 457 -26.36 31.99 14.72
CA ALA A 457 -27.71 32.01 14.17
C ALA A 457 -28.03 30.66 13.50
N PHE A 458 -29.18 30.09 13.81
CA PHE A 458 -29.62 28.82 13.25
C PHE A 458 -30.69 29.05 12.17
N VAL A 459 -30.42 28.63 10.94
CA VAL A 459 -31.33 28.78 9.80
C VAL A 459 -31.82 27.40 9.36
N VAL A 460 -33.14 27.20 9.48
CA VAL A 460 -33.79 26.00 8.94
C VAL A 460 -34.07 26.22 7.46
N GLY A 461 -33.47 25.41 6.58
CA GLY A 461 -33.62 25.58 5.15
C GLY A 461 -33.05 24.46 4.29
N ASP A 462 -33.14 24.65 2.98
CA ASP A 462 -32.63 23.76 1.95
C ASP A 462 -31.57 24.51 1.13
N PHE A 463 -30.30 24.15 1.31
CA PHE A 463 -29.16 24.81 0.66
C PHE A 463 -29.16 24.67 -0.86
N THR A 464 -29.93 23.72 -1.42
CA THR A 464 -30.10 23.60 -2.88
C THR A 464 -30.99 24.71 -3.44
N ARG A 465 -31.79 25.35 -2.58
CA ARG A 465 -32.70 26.44 -2.92
C ARG A 465 -32.12 27.80 -2.57
N GLU A 466 -31.70 27.96 -1.32
CA GLU A 466 -31.28 29.26 -0.78
C GLU A 466 -30.17 29.09 0.26
N VAL A 467 -29.19 29.98 0.22
CA VAL A 467 -28.07 30.05 1.16
C VAL A 467 -28.10 31.45 1.81
N PRO A 468 -27.98 31.56 3.15
CA PRO A 468 -27.92 32.85 3.84
C PRO A 468 -26.78 33.73 3.32
N GLY A 469 -27.10 34.97 2.95
CA GLY A 469 -26.10 35.96 2.53
C GLY A 469 -25.40 36.67 3.70
N GLY A 470 -24.42 37.49 3.36
CA GLY A 470 -23.77 38.43 4.30
C GLY A 470 -22.63 37.88 5.15
N GLY A 471 -22.26 36.60 4.99
CA GLY A 471 -21.03 36.04 5.58
C GLY A 471 -19.75 36.50 4.89
N ASP A 472 -18.64 36.50 5.62
CA ASP A 472 -17.29 36.73 5.10
C ASP A 472 -16.62 35.42 4.66
N ALA A 473 -17.05 34.30 5.23
CA ALA A 473 -16.61 32.96 4.85
C ALA A 473 -17.79 31.99 4.76
N TYR A 474 -17.73 31.07 3.79
CA TYR A 474 -18.71 30.02 3.60
C TYR A 474 -18.01 28.67 3.65
N LEU A 475 -18.52 27.74 4.45
CA LEU A 475 -17.99 26.40 4.60
C LEU A 475 -18.88 25.40 3.86
N LEU A 476 -18.26 24.54 3.05
CA LEU A 476 -18.86 23.31 2.52
C LEU A 476 -17.98 22.16 2.98
N SER A 477 -18.38 21.48 4.05
CA SER A 477 -17.60 20.41 4.66
C SER A 477 -18.27 19.06 4.45
N ARG A 478 -17.64 18.18 3.65
CA ARG A 478 -18.19 16.86 3.28
C ARG A 478 -19.60 17.00 2.71
N VAL A 479 -19.76 17.90 1.75
CA VAL A 479 -21.04 18.20 1.11
C VAL A 479 -20.98 17.80 -0.35
N LEU A 480 -20.00 18.29 -1.10
CA LEU A 480 -19.95 18.11 -2.55
C LEU A 480 -19.66 16.65 -2.93
N HIS A 481 -19.00 15.89 -2.07
CA HIS A 481 -18.76 14.47 -2.32
C HIS A 481 -20.05 13.61 -2.34
N ASP A 482 -21.15 14.08 -1.77
CA ASP A 482 -22.44 13.36 -1.77
C ASP A 482 -23.18 13.48 -3.11
N TRP A 483 -22.75 14.39 -4.00
CA TRP A 483 -23.52 14.80 -5.16
C TRP A 483 -22.78 14.56 -6.47
N ASP A 484 -23.54 14.40 -7.55
CA ASP A 484 -23.02 14.45 -8.92
C ASP A 484 -22.58 15.86 -9.31
N ASP A 485 -21.88 15.97 -10.44
CA ASP A 485 -21.32 17.26 -10.89
C ASP A 485 -22.40 18.30 -11.20
N GLU A 486 -23.57 17.90 -11.70
CA GLU A 486 -24.65 18.83 -12.02
C GLU A 486 -25.18 19.50 -10.75
N ARG A 487 -25.41 18.70 -9.71
CA ARG A 487 -25.86 19.18 -8.40
C ARG A 487 -24.76 19.96 -7.68
N CYS A 488 -23.51 19.53 -7.74
CA CYS A 488 -22.36 20.31 -7.23
C CYS A 488 -22.32 21.72 -7.84
N LEU A 489 -22.49 21.83 -9.17
CA LEU A 489 -22.55 23.13 -9.84
C LEU A 489 -23.76 23.95 -9.36
N ALA A 490 -24.91 23.31 -9.11
CA ALA A 490 -26.08 24.01 -8.60
C ALA A 490 -25.82 24.59 -7.20
N ILE A 491 -25.27 23.78 -6.29
CA ILE A 491 -24.90 24.17 -4.93
C ILE A 491 -23.89 25.32 -4.94
N LEU A 492 -22.81 25.17 -5.71
CA LEU A 492 -21.77 26.20 -5.83
C LEU A 492 -22.32 27.52 -6.39
N ARG A 493 -23.26 27.48 -7.35
CA ARG A 493 -23.94 28.70 -7.84
C ARG A 493 -24.76 29.37 -6.75
N ARG A 494 -25.47 28.61 -5.91
CA ARG A 494 -26.22 29.18 -4.77
C ARG A 494 -25.30 29.88 -3.77
N CYS A 495 -24.15 29.26 -3.47
CA CYS A 495 -23.13 29.91 -2.67
C CYS A 495 -22.63 31.20 -3.36
N ALA A 496 -22.29 31.13 -4.64
CA ALA A 496 -21.83 32.30 -5.42
C ALA A 496 -22.85 33.45 -5.39
N ASP A 497 -24.14 33.15 -5.56
CA ASP A 497 -25.21 34.15 -5.55
C ASP A 497 -25.35 34.85 -4.19
N ALA A 498 -25.24 34.10 -3.09
CA ALA A 498 -25.38 34.59 -1.72
C ALA A 498 -24.13 35.32 -1.18
N MET A 499 -22.95 34.95 -1.68
CA MET A 499 -21.67 35.47 -1.23
C MET A 499 -21.45 36.93 -1.67
N PRO A 500 -21.12 37.84 -0.71
CA PRO A 500 -20.52 39.13 -1.03
C PRO A 500 -19.20 38.97 -1.81
N ASP A 501 -18.80 40.00 -2.56
CA ASP A 501 -17.59 39.94 -3.41
C ASP A 501 -16.29 39.75 -2.62
N HIS A 502 -16.27 40.16 -1.34
CA HIS A 502 -15.10 39.97 -0.46
C HIS A 502 -15.05 38.59 0.20
N ALA A 503 -16.15 37.82 0.13
CA ALA A 503 -16.28 36.58 0.86
C ALA A 503 -15.46 35.43 0.25
N GLU A 504 -15.07 34.49 1.10
CA GLU A 504 -14.30 33.32 0.71
C GLU A 504 -15.09 32.03 0.88
N LEU A 505 -14.88 31.08 -0.04
CA LEU A 505 -15.43 29.75 0.04
C LEU A 505 -14.34 28.78 0.51
N PHE A 506 -14.64 28.01 1.53
CA PHE A 506 -13.80 26.92 2.03
C PHE A 506 -14.51 25.60 1.79
N VAL A 507 -13.93 24.77 0.93
CA VAL A 507 -14.42 23.41 0.65
C VAL A 507 -13.51 22.42 1.39
N LEU A 508 -14.10 21.61 2.27
CA LEU A 508 -13.37 20.62 3.07
C LEU A 508 -13.79 19.23 2.61
N GLU A 509 -12.90 18.56 1.89
CA GLU A 509 -13.18 17.28 1.23
C GLU A 509 -11.94 16.39 1.24
N ARG A 510 -12.08 15.11 0.87
CA ARG A 510 -10.94 14.24 0.60
C ARG A 510 -10.62 14.31 -0.89
N LEU A 511 -9.34 14.46 -1.22
CA LEU A 511 -8.90 14.49 -2.62
C LEU A 511 -8.44 13.10 -3.04
N LEU A 512 -8.87 12.68 -4.23
CA LEU A 512 -8.27 11.53 -4.89
C LEU A 512 -6.80 11.84 -5.22
N PRO A 513 -5.88 10.88 -5.00
CA PRO A 513 -4.47 11.05 -5.28
C PRO A 513 -4.19 11.23 -6.78
N GLU A 514 -3.05 11.84 -7.12
CA GLU A 514 -2.51 11.78 -8.48
C GLU A 514 -1.96 10.37 -8.78
N GLU A 515 -1.74 10.05 -10.07
CA GLU A 515 -1.30 8.72 -10.48
C GLU A 515 0.01 8.30 -9.77
N GLY A 516 -0.02 7.13 -9.14
CA GLY A 516 1.16 6.54 -8.48
C GLY A 516 1.26 6.73 -6.97
N GLU A 517 0.36 7.52 -6.37
CA GLU A 517 0.32 7.72 -4.90
C GLU A 517 -0.68 6.77 -4.21
N THR A 518 -0.32 6.27 -3.03
CA THR A 518 -1.22 5.49 -2.17
C THR A 518 -1.99 6.41 -1.23
N SER A 519 -3.32 6.38 -1.26
CA SER A 519 -4.18 7.19 -0.39
C SER A 519 -5.41 6.42 0.07
N LEU A 520 -5.87 6.68 1.30
CA LEU A 520 -7.14 6.14 1.80
C LEU A 520 -8.33 6.65 1.00
N ALA A 521 -8.20 7.80 0.31
CA ALA A 521 -9.26 8.41 -0.48
C ALA A 521 -9.82 7.46 -1.54
N VAL A 522 -9.00 6.58 -2.13
CA VAL A 522 -9.46 5.59 -3.12
C VAL A 522 -10.41 4.56 -2.50
N SER A 523 -10.11 4.11 -1.28
CA SER A 523 -11.00 3.17 -0.57
C SER A 523 -12.28 3.87 -0.12
N TRP A 524 -12.18 5.14 0.26
CA TRP A 524 -13.32 5.98 0.61
C TRP A 524 -14.24 6.28 -0.56
N ASP A 525 -13.72 6.47 -1.77
CA ASP A 525 -14.54 6.65 -2.98
C ASP A 525 -15.45 5.44 -3.23
N VAL A 526 -14.91 4.22 -3.06
CA VAL A 526 -15.72 2.99 -3.13
C VAL A 526 -16.76 2.94 -2.01
N HIS A 527 -16.41 3.40 -0.80
CA HIS A 527 -17.37 3.54 0.29
C HIS A 527 -18.49 4.54 -0.05
N MET A 528 -18.16 5.68 -0.67
CA MET A 528 -19.14 6.68 -1.11
C MET A 528 -20.08 6.12 -2.18
N LEU A 529 -19.54 5.42 -3.18
CA LEU A 529 -20.33 4.69 -4.18
C LEU A 529 -21.28 3.68 -3.52
N CYS A 530 -20.79 2.93 -2.54
CA CYS A 530 -21.54 1.86 -1.88
C CYS A 530 -22.64 2.38 -0.93
N ASN A 531 -22.36 3.43 -0.15
CA ASN A 531 -23.19 3.82 1.00
C ASN A 531 -24.00 5.11 0.81
N VAL A 532 -23.65 5.92 -0.18
CA VAL A 532 -24.24 7.26 -0.36
C VAL A 532 -24.68 7.48 -1.80
N GLY A 533 -23.97 6.89 -2.77
CA GLY A 533 -24.13 7.21 -4.20
C GLY A 533 -23.34 8.47 -4.62
N GLY A 534 -22.47 8.96 -3.73
CA GLY A 534 -21.54 10.07 -3.97
C GLY A 534 -20.25 9.63 -4.66
N ARG A 535 -19.29 10.54 -4.75
CA ARG A 535 -17.93 10.30 -5.26
C ARG A 535 -16.92 11.28 -4.66
N GLU A 536 -15.72 10.80 -4.43
CA GLU A 536 -14.55 11.63 -4.19
C GLU A 536 -14.03 12.19 -5.53
N ARG A 537 -13.27 13.29 -5.48
CA ARG A 537 -12.79 13.99 -6.68
C ARG A 537 -11.31 14.36 -6.58
N THR A 538 -10.65 14.45 -7.72
CA THR A 538 -9.28 14.99 -7.79
C THR A 538 -9.29 16.50 -7.60
N LEU A 539 -8.12 17.08 -7.30
CA LEU A 539 -7.96 18.52 -7.21
C LEU A 539 -8.40 19.24 -8.50
N ASP A 540 -8.08 18.67 -9.66
CA ASP A 540 -8.44 19.27 -10.95
C ASP A 540 -9.95 19.23 -11.22
N GLN A 541 -10.64 18.18 -10.78
CA GLN A 541 -12.09 18.12 -10.86
C GLN A 541 -12.74 19.21 -9.98
N TYR A 542 -12.28 19.39 -8.74
CA TYR A 542 -12.74 20.50 -7.89
C TYR A 542 -12.41 21.87 -8.50
N ARG A 543 -11.20 22.06 -9.03
CA ARG A 543 -10.79 23.29 -9.72
C ARG A 543 -11.74 23.61 -10.88
N SER A 544 -12.13 22.60 -11.66
CA SER A 544 -13.08 22.74 -12.77
C SER A 544 -14.49 23.11 -12.29
N LEU A 545 -15.01 22.48 -11.25
CA LEU A 545 -16.31 22.80 -10.66
C LEU A 545 -16.36 24.25 -10.14
N LEU A 546 -15.32 24.66 -9.42
CA LEU A 546 -15.16 26.02 -8.90
C LEU A 546 -15.10 27.04 -10.04
N ALA A 547 -14.24 26.82 -11.04
CA ALA A 547 -14.08 27.74 -12.18
C ALA A 547 -15.39 27.93 -12.97
N ARG A 548 -16.14 26.85 -13.19
CA ARG A 548 -17.44 26.87 -13.90
C ARG A 548 -18.54 27.61 -13.14
N THR A 549 -18.32 27.92 -11.87
CA THR A 549 -19.27 28.66 -11.02
C THR A 549 -18.72 30.01 -10.59
N GLY A 550 -17.67 30.50 -11.26
CA GLY A 550 -17.12 31.83 -11.04
C GLY A 550 -16.10 31.92 -9.92
N PHE A 551 -15.74 30.81 -9.29
CA PHE A 551 -14.73 30.76 -8.25
C PHE A 551 -13.32 30.53 -8.82
N THR A 552 -12.33 31.18 -8.21
CA THR A 552 -10.91 30.92 -8.44
C THR A 552 -10.33 30.30 -7.17
N LEU A 553 -9.77 29.09 -7.30
CA LEU A 553 -9.07 28.40 -6.23
C LEU A 553 -7.75 29.13 -5.91
N SER A 554 -7.57 29.55 -4.66
CA SER A 554 -6.41 30.34 -4.21
C SER A 554 -5.43 29.56 -3.34
N GLU A 555 -5.89 28.56 -2.57
CA GLU A 555 -5.05 27.80 -1.64
C GLU A 555 -5.57 26.35 -1.51
N VAL A 556 -4.64 25.41 -1.33
CA VAL A 556 -4.92 24.01 -0.98
C VAL A 556 -4.05 23.66 0.22
N ARG A 557 -4.66 23.14 1.30
CA ARG A 557 -3.96 22.75 2.52
C ARG A 557 -4.37 21.34 2.94
N ALA A 558 -3.39 20.47 3.18
CA ALA A 558 -3.66 19.15 3.73
C ALA A 558 -4.16 19.24 5.18
N LEU A 559 -5.12 18.38 5.52
CA LEU A 559 -5.69 18.21 6.87
C LEU A 559 -5.35 16.79 7.38
N PRO A 560 -5.44 16.54 8.71
CA PRO A 560 -5.33 15.19 9.25
C PRO A 560 -6.31 14.20 8.60
N LEU A 561 -5.99 12.90 8.68
CA LEU A 561 -6.81 11.81 8.12
C LEU A 561 -7.10 11.97 6.61
N ASP A 562 -6.13 12.42 5.82
CA ASP A 562 -6.21 12.63 4.36
C ASP A 562 -7.31 13.63 3.92
N GLY A 563 -7.73 14.53 4.81
CA GLY A 563 -8.62 15.63 4.44
C GLY A 563 -7.86 16.74 3.69
N SER A 564 -8.58 17.61 3.00
CA SER A 564 -8.03 18.79 2.32
C SER A 564 -8.95 19.99 2.48
N LEU A 565 -8.35 21.15 2.69
CA LEU A 565 -9.01 22.46 2.68
C LEU A 565 -8.69 23.17 1.37
N LEU A 566 -9.73 23.44 0.58
CA LEU A 566 -9.68 24.21 -0.65
C LEU A 566 -10.25 25.60 -0.39
N ARG A 567 -9.44 26.64 -0.55
CA ARG A 567 -9.89 28.03 -0.41
C ARG A 567 -10.12 28.63 -1.79
N ALA A 568 -11.28 29.23 -2.00
CA ALA A 568 -11.66 29.84 -3.27
C ALA A 568 -12.33 31.19 -3.08
N ARG A 569 -12.26 32.05 -4.10
CA ARG A 569 -12.88 33.39 -4.11
C ARG A 569 -13.67 33.59 -5.39
N LEU A 570 -14.74 34.37 -5.33
CA LEU A 570 -15.42 34.80 -6.54
C LEU A 570 -14.48 35.68 -7.39
N GLY A 571 -14.44 35.41 -8.69
CA GLY A 571 -13.85 36.35 -9.64
C GLY A 571 -14.63 37.67 -9.65
N ALA A 572 -13.96 38.79 -9.96
CA ALA A 572 -14.60 40.10 -9.98
C ALA A 572 -15.88 40.08 -10.85
N ARG A 573 -17.05 40.36 -10.25
CA ARG A 573 -18.30 40.48 -11.00
C ARG A 573 -18.17 41.65 -11.96
N ASN A 574 -18.25 41.40 -13.27
CA ASN A 574 -18.15 42.45 -14.26
C ASN A 574 -19.45 43.29 -14.20
N PRO A 575 -19.42 44.58 -13.79
CA PRO A 575 -20.65 45.32 -13.46
C PRO A 575 -21.53 45.71 -14.67
N GLY A 576 -21.25 45.17 -15.87
CA GLY A 576 -21.93 45.51 -17.12
C GLY A 576 -22.87 44.45 -17.71
N ALA A 577 -22.99 43.26 -17.13
CA ALA A 577 -23.86 42.22 -17.67
C ALA A 577 -25.26 42.29 -17.00
N GLY A 578 -26.15 43.09 -17.57
CA GLY A 578 -27.58 43.05 -17.23
C GLY A 578 -28.21 41.68 -17.52
N PRO A 579 -29.41 41.38 -16.98
CA PRO A 579 -30.03 40.07 -17.11
C PRO A 579 -30.28 39.76 -18.59
N VAL A 580 -29.72 38.64 -19.07
CA VAL A 580 -29.98 38.14 -20.42
C VAL A 580 -31.43 37.68 -20.47
N SER A 581 -32.27 38.50 -21.08
CA SER A 581 -33.65 38.17 -21.41
C SER A 581 -33.69 36.92 -22.30
N ALA A 582 -34.33 35.86 -21.82
CA ALA A 582 -34.61 34.66 -22.58
C ALA A 582 -35.60 35.00 -23.71
N THR A 583 -35.07 35.24 -24.92
CA THR A 583 -35.88 35.24 -26.13
C THR A 583 -35.99 33.81 -26.65
N ALA A 584 -37.18 33.25 -26.51
CA ALA A 584 -37.57 32.01 -27.15
C ALA A 584 -37.54 32.19 -28.68
N THR A 585 -36.65 31.48 -29.36
CA THR A 585 -36.72 31.25 -30.79
C THR A 585 -37.18 29.81 -31.02
N GLY A 586 -38.49 29.66 -31.23
CA GLY A 586 -39.04 28.52 -31.95
C GLY A 586 -38.71 28.63 -33.44
N ARG A 587 -38.37 27.48 -34.04
CA ARG A 587 -38.45 27.03 -35.45
C ARG A 587 -37.82 25.63 -35.42
N GLY A 588 -38.47 24.52 -35.74
CA GLY A 588 -39.49 24.29 -36.76
C GLY A 588 -38.81 23.73 -38.01
N GLU A 589 -39.13 22.47 -38.31
CA GLU A 589 -38.91 21.70 -39.57
C GLU A 589 -37.49 21.10 -39.75
N GLN A 590 -37.29 19.80 -40.02
CA GLN A 590 -38.14 18.72 -40.59
C GLN A 590 -38.07 17.42 -39.79
#